data_AF-A0A150UNT1-F1
#
_entry.id   AF-A0A150UNT1-F1
#
_cell.length_a   1.000
_cell.length_b   1.000
_cell.length_c   1.000
_cell.angle_alpha   90.00
_cell.angle_beta   90.00
_cell.angle_gamma   90.00
#
_symmetry.space_group_name_H-M   'P 1'
#
loop_
_entity.id
_entity.type
_entity.pdbx_description
1 polymer ?
#
loop_
_entity_poly.entity_id
_entity_poly.type
_entity_poly.pdbx_seq_one_letter_code
_entity_poly.pdbx_strand_id
1 'polypeptide(L)'
;ERLRKGLKTNPDGDVDVPGMEYASFRYPACPACLVNPPNGTRVEQDSDDSDGAWLPSSTAGILKPAVIMFGESIPNHVKLAVESAIDEASRVLVLGSSLATYSAWRLVKRAKDQGKSLAIVNLGGVRGENQFLLGLSAEGTGRAGVRCSLPLEEVLPDLVERLNEDSSATFLGSAKFQPAPWR
;
A
#
# COMPACT_ATOMS: atom_id res chain seq x y z
N GLU A 1 -7.10 -17.97 -19.85
CA GLU A 1 -8.29 -18.32 -19.04
C GLU A 1 -9.27 -17.16 -18.84
N ARG A 2 -8.84 -15.98 -18.35
CA ARG A 2 -9.71 -14.80 -18.12
C ARG A 2 -10.35 -14.21 -19.37
N LEU A 3 -9.58 -14.06 -20.46
CA LEU A 3 -10.07 -13.61 -21.77
C LEU A 3 -11.14 -14.56 -22.36
N ARG A 4 -11.02 -15.87 -22.10
CA ARG A 4 -11.99 -16.88 -22.55
C ARG A 4 -13.33 -16.76 -21.80
N LYS A 5 -13.35 -16.09 -20.64
CA LYS A 5 -14.55 -15.80 -19.83
C LYS A 5 -15.08 -14.36 -20.05
N GLY A 6 -14.51 -13.59 -20.98
CA GLY A 6 -14.92 -12.21 -21.25
C GLY A 6 -14.63 -11.21 -20.13
N LEU A 7 -13.83 -11.58 -19.13
CA LEU A 7 -13.48 -10.73 -17.99
C LEU A 7 -12.48 -9.67 -18.43
N LYS A 8 -12.84 -8.39 -18.28
CA LYS A 8 -11.96 -7.25 -18.61
C LYS A 8 -11.46 -6.63 -17.31
N THR A 9 -10.14 -6.51 -17.16
CA THR A 9 -9.54 -5.83 -16.01
C THR A 9 -9.26 -4.38 -16.36
N ASN A 10 -9.73 -3.47 -15.52
CA ASN A 10 -9.52 -2.03 -15.64
C ASN A 10 -8.15 -1.63 -15.05
N PRO A 11 -7.61 -0.44 -15.39
CA PRO A 11 -6.31 0.03 -14.88
C PRO A 11 -6.22 0.19 -13.35
N ASP A 12 -7.36 0.29 -12.66
CA ASP A 12 -7.52 0.30 -11.20
C ASP A 12 -7.49 -1.12 -10.58
N GLY A 13 -7.49 -2.16 -11.40
CA GLY A 13 -7.49 -3.56 -10.96
C GLY A 13 -8.88 -4.18 -10.85
N ASP A 14 -9.95 -3.41 -11.06
CA ASP A 14 -11.31 -3.93 -11.04
C ASP A 14 -11.55 -4.84 -12.24
N VAL A 15 -12.40 -5.85 -12.06
CA VAL A 15 -12.77 -6.80 -13.12
C VAL A 15 -14.23 -6.56 -13.50
N ASP A 16 -14.43 -6.16 -14.75
CA ASP A 16 -15.73 -6.10 -15.40
C ASP A 16 -16.17 -7.54 -15.74
N VAL A 17 -17.29 -7.95 -15.14
CA VAL A 17 -17.88 -9.28 -15.21
C VAL A 17 -19.12 -9.20 -16.09
N PRO A 18 -19.09 -9.76 -17.31
CA PRO A 18 -20.22 -9.69 -18.24
C PRO A 18 -21.50 -10.29 -17.63
N GLY A 19 -22.61 -9.54 -17.70
CA GLY A 19 -23.92 -9.99 -17.24
C GLY A 19 -24.26 -9.67 -15.78
N MET A 20 -23.40 -8.94 -15.07
CA MET A 20 -23.68 -8.50 -13.69
C MET A 20 -24.21 -7.05 -13.66
N GLU A 21 -25.33 -6.83 -12.97
CA GLU A 21 -25.85 -5.49 -12.69
C GLU A 21 -25.27 -4.95 -11.37
N TYR A 22 -24.19 -4.19 -11.48
CA TYR A 22 -23.51 -3.56 -10.34
C TYR A 22 -24.38 -2.55 -9.57
N ALA A 23 -25.45 -2.03 -10.19
CA ALA A 23 -26.38 -1.09 -9.56
C ALA A 23 -27.19 -1.71 -8.41
N SER A 24 -27.29 -3.05 -8.37
CA SER A 24 -27.99 -3.78 -7.31
C SER A 24 -27.09 -4.18 -6.14
N PHE A 25 -25.78 -3.89 -6.23
CA PHE A 25 -24.82 -4.24 -5.21
C PHE A 25 -25.11 -3.48 -3.90
N ARG A 26 -25.42 -4.22 -2.85
CA ARG A 26 -25.67 -3.65 -1.52
C ARG A 26 -24.37 -3.67 -0.72
N TYR A 27 -23.93 -2.49 -0.29
CA TYR A 27 -22.75 -2.37 0.55
C TYR A 27 -23.08 -2.80 1.99
N PRO A 28 -22.20 -3.59 2.63
CA PRO A 28 -22.38 -3.96 4.04
C PRO A 28 -22.27 -2.71 4.92
N ALA A 29 -22.98 -2.74 6.05
CA ALA A 29 -22.94 -1.67 7.03
C ALA A 29 -21.52 -1.48 7.56
N CYS A 30 -21.08 -0.23 7.67
CA CYS A 30 -19.85 0.06 8.39
C CYS A 30 -20.08 -0.20 9.90
N PRO A 31 -19.35 -1.15 10.52
CA PRO A 31 -19.51 -1.44 11.95
C PRO A 31 -19.16 -0.24 12.84
N ALA A 32 -18.19 0.57 12.42
CA ALA A 32 -17.79 1.76 13.16
C ALA A 32 -18.90 2.83 13.17
N CYS A 33 -19.58 3.04 12.05
CA CYS A 33 -20.66 4.03 11.94
C CYS A 33 -21.98 3.57 12.57
N LEU A 34 -22.20 2.25 12.72
CA LEU A 34 -23.30 1.72 13.52
C LEU A 34 -23.16 2.09 15.01
N VAL A 35 -21.92 2.08 15.52
CA VAL A 35 -21.63 2.43 16.92
C VAL A 35 -21.55 3.94 17.10
N ASN A 36 -20.85 4.64 16.20
CA ASN A 36 -20.61 6.08 16.25
C ASN A 36 -20.99 6.73 14.93
N PRO A 37 -22.28 7.09 14.74
CA PRO A 37 -22.71 7.69 13.49
C PRO A 37 -22.10 9.08 13.30
N PRO A 38 -21.62 9.41 12.09
CA PRO A 38 -20.99 10.71 11.82
C PRO A 38 -22.01 11.85 11.91
N ASN A 39 -21.60 13.01 12.42
CA ASN A 39 -22.39 14.25 12.39
C ASN A 39 -23.83 14.14 12.95
N GLY A 40 -24.06 13.26 13.93
CA GLY A 40 -25.40 13.06 14.51
C GLY A 40 -26.41 12.41 13.55
N THR A 41 -25.92 11.78 12.48
CA THR A 41 -26.75 11.03 11.53
C THR A 41 -27.28 9.75 12.16
N ARG A 42 -28.24 9.13 11.48
CA ARG A 42 -28.82 7.84 11.87
C ARG A 42 -28.29 6.77 10.94
N VAL A 43 -27.81 5.69 11.53
CA VAL A 43 -27.39 4.48 10.83
C VAL A 43 -28.15 3.31 11.43
N GLU A 44 -28.97 2.66 10.61
CA GLU A 44 -29.74 1.48 11.01
C GLU A 44 -29.45 0.35 10.02
N GLN A 45 -29.07 -0.82 10.54
CA GLN A 45 -28.84 -2.01 9.73
C GLN A 45 -30.17 -2.69 9.44
N ASP A 46 -30.35 -3.20 8.22
CA ASP A 46 -31.47 -4.05 7.87
C ASP A 46 -31.35 -5.38 8.62
N SER A 47 -32.31 -5.68 9.49
CA SER A 47 -32.30 -6.88 10.32
C SER A 47 -32.49 -8.17 9.52
N ASP A 48 -33.03 -8.06 8.31
CA ASP A 48 -33.30 -9.20 7.42
C ASP A 48 -32.12 -9.49 6.47
N ASP A 49 -31.11 -8.62 6.46
CA ASP A 49 -29.90 -8.76 5.64
C ASP A 49 -28.69 -9.12 6.52
N SER A 50 -28.25 -10.38 6.44
CA SER A 50 -27.07 -10.86 7.16
C SER A 50 -25.76 -10.19 6.71
N ASP A 51 -25.72 -9.71 5.47
CA ASP A 51 -24.58 -9.00 4.89
C ASP A 51 -24.62 -7.51 5.25
N GLY A 52 -25.76 -7.06 5.79
CA GLY A 52 -25.87 -5.85 6.60
C GLY A 52 -26.06 -4.58 5.81
N ALA A 53 -26.81 -4.57 4.72
CA ALA A 53 -27.20 -3.30 4.09
C ALA A 53 -27.86 -2.35 5.11
N TRP A 54 -27.68 -1.05 4.91
CA TRP A 54 -28.39 -0.05 5.70
C TRP A 54 -29.86 0.03 5.30
N LEU A 55 -30.72 0.26 6.27
CA LEU A 55 -32.11 0.63 6.01
C LEU A 55 -32.14 1.94 5.21
N PRO A 56 -33.06 2.08 4.23
CA PRO A 56 -33.26 3.34 3.51
C PRO A 56 -33.58 4.56 4.38
N SER A 57 -34.00 4.34 5.64
CA SER A 57 -34.20 5.38 6.67
C SER A 57 -32.89 5.99 7.19
N SER A 58 -31.74 5.37 6.93
CA SER A 58 -30.43 5.86 7.37
C SER A 58 -30.10 7.19 6.70
N THR A 59 -29.65 8.17 7.49
CA THR A 59 -29.36 9.54 7.03
C THR A 59 -27.87 9.84 6.89
N ALA A 60 -27.02 8.86 7.18
CA ALA A 60 -25.57 8.99 7.08
C ALA A 60 -25.04 9.04 5.63
N GLY A 61 -25.89 8.84 4.63
CA GLY A 61 -25.51 8.83 3.21
C GLY A 61 -24.76 7.56 2.81
N ILE A 62 -24.09 7.59 1.65
CA ILE A 62 -23.23 6.49 1.23
C ILE A 62 -21.93 6.55 2.04
N LEU A 63 -21.67 5.53 2.83
CA LEU A 63 -20.36 5.39 3.46
C LEU A 63 -19.35 4.79 2.51
N LYS A 64 -18.20 5.42 2.50
CA LYS A 64 -17.02 4.94 1.82
C LYS A 64 -16.00 4.50 2.87
N PRO A 65 -15.31 3.36 2.68
CA PRO A 65 -14.18 3.00 3.53
C PRO A 65 -13.17 4.16 3.58
N ALA A 66 -12.57 4.38 4.75
CA ALA A 66 -11.56 5.43 4.95
C ALA A 66 -10.21 5.07 4.30
N VAL A 67 -10.22 4.87 2.98
CA VAL A 67 -9.07 4.54 2.13
C VAL A 67 -9.02 5.50 0.95
N ILE A 68 -7.82 5.71 0.42
CA ILE A 68 -7.63 6.52 -0.80
C ILE A 68 -7.89 5.62 -2.01
N MET A 69 -8.96 5.91 -2.74
CA MET A 69 -9.27 5.26 -4.01
C MET A 69 -8.50 5.89 -5.17
N PHE A 70 -8.47 5.22 -6.32
CA PHE A 70 -7.92 5.80 -7.53
C PHE A 70 -8.66 7.09 -7.93
N GLY A 71 -7.89 8.09 -8.35
CA GLY A 71 -8.40 9.43 -8.67
C GLY A 71 -8.51 10.38 -7.47
N GLU A 72 -8.40 9.88 -6.24
CA GLU A 72 -8.41 10.73 -5.06
C GLU A 72 -7.05 11.34 -4.75
N SER A 73 -7.10 12.49 -4.07
CA SER A 73 -5.90 13.15 -3.57
C SER A 73 -5.50 12.58 -2.21
N ILE A 74 -4.21 12.28 -2.04
CA ILE A 74 -3.63 11.93 -0.75
C ILE A 74 -3.63 13.18 0.15
N PRO A 75 -4.03 13.09 1.43
CA PRO A 75 -3.99 14.23 2.34
C PRO A 75 -2.59 14.88 2.40
N ASN A 76 -2.54 16.21 2.36
CA ASN A 76 -1.26 16.94 2.29
C ASN A 76 -0.31 16.61 3.44
N HIS A 77 -0.81 16.44 4.66
CA HIS A 77 0.03 16.11 5.81
C HIS A 77 0.71 14.74 5.65
N VAL A 78 0.01 13.75 5.08
CA VAL A 78 0.58 12.42 4.76
C VAL A 78 1.66 12.54 3.70
N LYS A 79 1.38 13.30 2.64
CA LYS A 79 2.34 13.57 1.56
C LYS A 79 3.64 14.18 2.10
N LEU A 80 3.53 15.21 2.94
CA LEU A 80 4.69 15.89 3.52
C LEU A 80 5.46 14.98 4.48
N ALA A 81 4.76 14.22 5.32
CA ALA A 81 5.38 13.31 6.28
C ALA A 81 6.23 12.24 5.58
N VAL A 82 5.71 11.61 4.51
CA VAL A 82 6.47 10.59 3.78
C VAL A 82 7.61 11.20 2.94
N GLU A 83 7.44 12.40 2.41
CA GLU A 83 8.52 13.11 1.71
C GLU A 83 9.68 13.44 2.66
N SER A 84 9.41 13.91 3.89
CA SER A 84 10.42 14.13 4.93
C SER A 84 11.12 12.82 5.32
N ALA A 85 10.35 11.75 5.53
CA ALA A 85 10.91 10.45 5.87
C ALA A 85 11.85 9.92 4.78
N ILE A 86 11.49 10.12 3.50
CA ILE A 86 12.37 9.77 2.38
C ILE A 86 13.61 10.66 2.37
N ASP A 87 13.50 11.95 2.65
CA ASP A 87 14.63 12.90 2.67
C ASP A 87 15.62 12.61 3.80
N GLU A 88 15.14 12.17 4.95
CA GLU A 88 15.95 11.80 6.13
C GLU A 88 16.58 10.41 5.99
N ALA A 89 15.92 9.48 5.29
CA ALA A 89 16.42 8.13 5.13
C ALA A 89 17.76 8.09 4.39
N SER A 90 18.71 7.31 4.90
CA SER A 90 19.99 7.07 4.20
C SER A 90 19.86 6.06 3.05
N ARG A 91 18.87 5.15 3.15
CA ARG A 91 18.63 4.03 2.24
C ARG A 91 17.14 3.70 2.20
N VAL A 92 16.68 3.09 1.11
CA VAL A 92 15.28 2.66 0.97
C VAL A 92 15.22 1.19 0.61
N LEU A 93 14.36 0.45 1.31
CA LEU A 93 14.03 -0.95 1.04
C LEU A 93 12.57 -1.05 0.61
N VAL A 94 12.32 -1.54 -0.60
CA VAL A 94 10.98 -1.79 -1.15
C VAL A 94 10.69 -3.28 -1.04
N LEU A 95 9.58 -3.63 -0.40
CA LEU A 95 9.18 -5.01 -0.15
C LEU A 95 7.79 -5.25 -0.75
N GLY A 96 7.65 -6.26 -1.61
CA GLY A 96 6.35 -6.77 -2.06
C GLY A 96 5.52 -5.76 -2.86
N SER A 97 6.17 -4.76 -3.47
CA SER A 97 5.50 -3.74 -4.26
C SER A 97 6.01 -3.76 -5.69
N SER A 98 5.08 -3.80 -6.64
CA SER A 98 5.35 -3.59 -8.06
C SER A 98 5.63 -2.13 -8.41
N LEU A 99 5.42 -1.21 -7.46
CA LEU A 99 5.48 0.25 -7.68
C LEU A 99 4.61 0.72 -8.87
N ALA A 100 3.52 0.01 -9.17
CA ALA A 100 2.64 0.37 -10.29
C ALA A 100 2.02 1.76 -10.12
N THR A 101 1.62 2.12 -8.89
CA THR A 101 0.98 3.39 -8.57
C THR A 101 2.01 4.52 -8.46
N TYR A 102 1.67 5.68 -9.05
CA TYR A 102 2.57 6.84 -9.06
C TYR A 102 2.85 7.40 -7.66
N SER A 103 1.89 7.26 -6.73
CA SER A 103 1.99 7.75 -5.36
C SER A 103 3.17 7.15 -4.59
N ALA A 104 3.43 5.86 -4.77
CA ALA A 104 4.58 5.17 -4.19
C ALA A 104 5.83 5.30 -5.08
N TRP A 105 5.67 5.12 -6.39
CA TRP A 105 6.80 5.15 -7.34
C TRP A 105 7.60 6.46 -7.29
N ARG A 106 6.93 7.61 -7.17
CA ARG A 106 7.59 8.92 -7.10
C ARG A 106 8.51 9.07 -5.88
N LEU A 107 8.24 8.36 -4.78
CA LEU A 107 9.04 8.40 -3.55
C LEU A 107 10.35 7.65 -3.75
N VAL A 108 10.27 6.46 -4.36
CA VAL A 108 11.47 5.67 -4.72
C VAL A 108 12.31 6.40 -5.76
N LYS A 109 11.66 7.04 -6.74
CA LYS A 109 12.35 7.92 -7.71
C LYS A 109 13.09 9.07 -7.02
N ARG A 110 12.43 9.77 -6.09
CA ARG A 110 13.06 10.87 -5.32
C ARG A 110 14.30 10.37 -4.58
N ALA A 111 14.21 9.22 -3.91
CA ALA A 111 15.37 8.62 -3.22
C ALA A 111 16.52 8.29 -4.19
N LYS A 112 16.21 7.72 -5.38
CA LYS A 112 17.22 7.46 -6.42
C LYS A 112 17.87 8.74 -6.92
N ASP A 113 17.08 9.78 -7.20
CA ASP A 113 17.57 11.07 -7.69
C ASP A 113 18.49 11.75 -6.66
N GLN A 114 18.28 11.49 -5.36
CA GLN A 114 19.16 11.93 -4.27
C GLN A 114 20.41 11.04 -4.09
N GLY A 115 20.62 10.04 -4.94
CA GLY A 115 21.77 9.13 -4.87
C GLY A 115 21.69 8.09 -3.75
N LYS A 116 20.50 7.88 -3.15
CA LYS A 116 20.33 6.94 -2.05
C LYS A 116 20.38 5.50 -2.54
N SER A 117 20.94 4.60 -1.73
CA SER A 117 20.96 3.17 -2.03
C SER A 117 19.56 2.58 -1.96
N LEU A 118 19.19 1.80 -2.99
CA LEU A 118 17.88 1.17 -3.11
C LEU A 118 18.00 -0.35 -3.07
N ALA A 119 17.17 -0.98 -2.25
CA ALA A 119 16.96 -2.41 -2.22
C ALA A 119 15.51 -2.72 -2.61
N ILE A 120 15.28 -3.71 -3.47
CA ILE A 120 13.95 -4.10 -3.92
C ILE A 120 13.81 -5.62 -3.82
N VAL A 121 12.90 -6.08 -2.96
CA VAL A 121 12.50 -7.48 -2.85
C VAL A 121 11.04 -7.60 -3.27
N ASN A 122 10.81 -8.16 -4.45
CA ASN A 122 9.47 -8.31 -5.00
C ASN A 122 9.45 -9.44 -6.01
N LEU A 123 8.42 -10.30 -5.94
CA LEU A 123 8.17 -11.28 -6.99
C LEU A 123 7.60 -10.59 -8.23
N GLY A 124 8.15 -10.92 -9.39
CA GLY A 124 7.75 -10.31 -10.66
C GLY A 124 8.27 -8.89 -10.86
N GLY A 125 7.81 -8.22 -11.91
CA GLY A 125 8.36 -6.94 -12.34
C GLY A 125 8.05 -5.77 -11.42
N VAL A 126 8.95 -4.78 -11.42
CA VAL A 126 8.77 -3.50 -10.74
C VAL A 126 8.79 -2.37 -11.76
N ARG A 127 7.85 -1.44 -11.65
CA ARG A 127 7.76 -0.27 -12.54
C ARG A 127 9.03 0.58 -12.39
N GLY A 128 9.71 0.84 -13.51
CA GLY A 128 10.93 1.63 -13.51
C GLY A 128 12.15 0.92 -12.92
N GLU A 129 12.12 -0.41 -12.81
CA GLU A 129 13.22 -1.22 -12.29
C GLU A 129 14.58 -0.87 -12.94
N ASN A 130 14.63 -0.81 -14.27
CA ASN A 130 15.85 -0.43 -14.99
C ASN A 130 16.38 0.95 -14.58
N GLN A 131 15.50 1.92 -14.32
CA GLN A 131 15.90 3.26 -13.88
C GLN A 131 16.48 3.23 -12.47
N PHE A 132 15.91 2.43 -11.57
CA PHE A 132 16.35 2.35 -10.19
C PHE A 132 17.65 1.56 -10.02
N LEU A 133 17.86 0.54 -10.85
CA LEU A 133 18.98 -0.39 -10.75
C LEU A 133 20.08 -0.13 -11.78
N LEU A 134 19.94 0.91 -12.61
CA LEU A 134 20.97 1.30 -13.57
C LEU A 134 22.31 1.52 -12.87
N GLY A 135 23.36 0.89 -13.42
CA GLY A 135 24.73 1.01 -12.93
C GLY A 135 25.09 0.09 -11.76
N LEU A 136 24.18 -0.79 -11.32
CA LEU A 136 24.51 -1.83 -10.35
C LEU A 136 25.27 -2.98 -11.03
N SER A 137 26.39 -3.38 -10.43
CA SER A 137 27.12 -4.58 -10.85
C SER A 137 26.38 -5.84 -10.37
N ALA A 138 26.29 -6.85 -11.22
CA ALA A 138 25.75 -8.16 -10.87
C ALA A 138 26.60 -8.88 -9.80
N GLU A 139 27.89 -8.54 -9.71
CA GLU A 139 28.85 -9.15 -8.78
C GLU A 139 29.08 -8.29 -7.52
N GLY A 140 28.27 -7.25 -7.33
CA GLY A 140 28.39 -6.35 -6.19
C GLY A 140 27.99 -7.01 -4.87
N THR A 141 28.47 -6.46 -3.76
CA THR A 141 28.11 -6.87 -2.38
C THR A 141 26.69 -6.47 -1.97
N GLY A 142 25.87 -5.92 -2.88
CA GLY A 142 24.54 -5.37 -2.58
C GLY A 142 24.53 -4.01 -1.86
N ARG A 143 25.69 -3.45 -1.47
CA ARG A 143 25.76 -2.17 -0.74
C ARG A 143 25.27 -0.96 -1.53
N ALA A 144 25.53 -0.93 -2.84
CA ALA A 144 25.06 0.14 -3.72
C ALA A 144 23.56 0.02 -4.04
N GLY A 145 23.04 -1.21 -4.00
CA GLY A 145 21.65 -1.54 -4.21
C GLY A 145 21.50 -3.03 -4.51
N VAL A 146 20.28 -3.54 -4.37
CA VAL A 146 19.98 -4.96 -4.60
C VAL A 146 18.58 -5.14 -5.17
N ARG A 147 18.43 -6.15 -6.03
CA ARG A 147 17.14 -6.60 -6.54
C ARG A 147 17.01 -8.10 -6.38
N CYS A 148 16.03 -8.53 -5.58
CA CYS A 148 15.78 -9.93 -5.31
C CYS A 148 14.36 -10.32 -5.72
N SER A 149 14.22 -11.23 -6.68
CA SER A 149 12.93 -11.83 -7.02
C SER A 149 12.68 -13.08 -6.18
N LEU A 150 12.48 -12.88 -4.87
CA LEU A 150 12.26 -13.94 -3.90
C LEU A 150 10.93 -13.71 -3.15
N PRO A 151 10.27 -14.78 -2.67
CA PRO A 151 9.11 -14.67 -1.80
C PRO A 151 9.46 -13.97 -0.49
N LEU A 152 8.61 -13.05 -0.02
CA LEU A 152 8.89 -12.31 1.21
C LEU A 152 8.79 -13.19 2.45
N GLU A 153 7.93 -14.20 2.43
CA GLU A 153 7.79 -15.19 3.49
C GLU A 153 9.09 -15.97 3.77
N GLU A 154 9.94 -16.14 2.76
CA GLU A 154 11.25 -16.79 2.90
C GLU A 154 12.33 -15.80 3.35
N VAL A 155 12.31 -14.57 2.81
CA VAL A 155 13.39 -13.59 3.05
C VAL A 155 13.22 -12.78 4.34
N LEU A 156 11.99 -12.47 4.74
CA LEU A 156 11.73 -11.59 5.89
C LEU A 156 12.21 -12.15 7.22
N PRO A 157 12.01 -13.45 7.56
CA PRO A 157 12.51 -14.00 8.81
C PRO A 157 14.02 -13.83 8.96
N ASP A 158 14.79 -14.27 7.96
CA ASP A 158 16.25 -14.17 7.93
C ASP A 158 16.74 -12.71 7.96
N LEU A 159 16.02 -11.81 7.27
CA LEU A 159 16.36 -10.38 7.27
C LEU A 159 16.17 -9.78 8.66
N VAL A 160 15.08 -10.10 9.34
CA VAL A 160 14.79 -9.62 10.70
C VAL A 160 15.81 -10.17 11.69
N GLU A 161 16.17 -11.46 11.58
CA GLU A 161 17.20 -12.07 12.42
C GLU A 161 18.55 -11.34 12.28
N ARG A 162 19.02 -11.14 11.05
CA ARG A 162 20.28 -10.42 10.78
C ARG A 162 20.25 -8.96 11.26
N LEU A 163 19.14 -8.25 11.07
CA LEU A 163 18.99 -6.87 11.56
C LEU A 163 19.02 -6.80 13.09
N ASN A 164 18.49 -7.82 13.78
CA ASN A 164 18.57 -7.90 15.24
C ASN A 164 19.98 -8.24 15.73
N GLU A 165 20.70 -9.13 15.05
CA GLU A 165 22.11 -9.43 15.33
C GLU A 165 22.98 -8.16 15.20
N ASP A 166 22.83 -7.42 14.10
CA ASP A 166 23.56 -6.18 13.85
C ASP A 166 23.16 -5.04 14.83
N SER A 167 21.95 -5.07 15.38
CA SER A 167 21.48 -4.06 16.35
C SER A 167 22.22 -4.11 17.69
N SER A 168 22.98 -5.18 17.97
CA SER A 168 23.91 -5.22 19.09
C SER A 168 25.16 -4.34 18.88
N ALA A 169 25.41 -3.85 17.66
CA ALA A 169 26.40 -2.83 17.33
C ALA A 169 25.76 -1.44 17.22
N THR A 170 25.68 -0.74 18.35
CA THR A 170 25.44 0.71 18.51
C THR A 170 24.64 1.41 17.40
N PHE A 171 23.31 1.37 17.50
CA PHE A 171 22.44 2.27 16.73
C PHE A 171 22.69 3.72 17.16
N LEU A 172 23.44 4.48 16.36
CA LEU A 172 23.60 5.93 16.54
C LEU A 172 22.26 6.62 16.23
N GLY A 173 21.38 6.66 17.23
CA GLY A 173 20.11 7.38 17.15
C GLY A 173 18.98 6.61 17.80
N SER A 174 18.76 6.87 19.10
CA SER A 174 17.63 6.37 19.89
C SER A 174 16.32 7.07 19.50
N ALA A 175 15.93 7.03 18.23
CA ALA A 175 14.53 7.24 17.89
C ALA A 175 13.84 5.87 17.99
N LYS A 176 13.02 5.68 19.02
CA LYS A 176 12.12 4.50 19.07
C LYS A 176 11.38 4.43 17.74
N PHE A 177 11.43 3.28 17.07
CA PHE A 177 10.63 3.00 15.88
C PHE A 177 9.22 3.55 16.10
N GLN A 178 8.87 4.60 15.38
CA GLN A 178 7.52 5.14 15.39
C GLN A 178 6.77 4.41 14.30
N PRO A 179 5.86 3.47 14.64
CA PRO A 179 4.96 2.94 13.64
C PRO A 179 4.25 4.13 12.99
N ALA A 180 4.12 4.08 11.67
CA ALA A 180 3.45 5.14 10.95
C ALA A 180 2.03 5.35 11.53
N PRO A 181 1.54 6.61 11.60
CA PRO A 181 0.48 7.03 12.50
C PRO A 181 -0.92 6.51 12.15
N TRP A 182 -1.04 5.52 11.26
CA TRP A 182 -2.32 4.91 10.87
C TRP A 182 -2.81 4.02 12.01
N ARG A 183 -3.55 4.62 12.95
CA ARG A 183 -4.51 3.96 13.83
C ARG A 183 -5.91 4.43 13.46
#